data_AF-A0A976DP63-F1
#
_entry.id   AF-A0A976DP63-F1
#
_cell.length_a   1.000
_cell.length_b   1.000
_cell.length_c   1.000
_cell.angle_alpha   90.00
_cell.angle_beta   90.00
_cell.angle_gamma   90.00
#
_symmetry.space_group_name_H-M   'P 1'
#
loop_
_entity.id
_entity.type
_entity.pdbx_description
1 polymer ?
#
loop_
_entity_poly.entity_id
_entity_poly.type
_entity_poly.pdbx_seq_one_letter_code
_entity_poly.pdbx_strand_id
1 'polypeptide(L)'
;FAKGAPRHHHLVFKAHPLEDGRVPLAQEIRRLAAQYGLAQRVHFVRGGKLAVLLNDARSAVTVNSTAGQQALWRGLPLRSFGAAVYAKPEFVSSQPLEAFFAAAERPDTRAYRDYRHFLLETSQVVGGFYSAGGRRALLRQVADMMLAPDDPYQALQSGKAAPRQQLRVVR
;
A
#
# COMPACT_ATOMS: atom_id res chain seq x y z
N PHE A 1 0.28 -15.06 -13.31
CA PHE A 1 -0.93 -15.69 -12.73
C PHE A 1 -1.27 -17.00 -13.44
N ALA A 2 -1.59 -17.00 -14.75
CA ALA A 2 -1.98 -18.22 -15.50
C ALA A 2 -1.05 -19.44 -15.29
N LYS A 3 0.27 -19.20 -15.30
CA LYS A 3 1.30 -20.26 -15.19
C LYS A 3 1.53 -20.78 -13.78
N GLY A 4 1.43 -19.92 -12.76
CA GLY A 4 1.86 -20.25 -11.39
C GLY A 4 0.74 -20.36 -10.36
N ALA A 5 -0.40 -19.69 -10.55
CA ALA A 5 -1.43 -19.63 -9.52
C ALA A 5 -2.26 -20.94 -9.43
N PRO A 6 -2.51 -21.47 -8.22
CA PRO A 6 -3.45 -22.58 -8.02
C PRO A 6 -4.79 -22.36 -8.72
N ARG A 7 -5.39 -23.41 -9.29
CA ARG A 7 -6.58 -23.30 -10.16
C ARG A 7 -7.81 -22.69 -9.48
N HIS A 8 -7.93 -22.84 -8.16
CA HIS A 8 -9.02 -22.29 -7.35
C HIS A 8 -8.77 -20.84 -6.89
N HIS A 9 -7.59 -20.27 -7.17
CA HIS A 9 -7.34 -18.85 -6.88
C HIS A 9 -7.94 -17.96 -7.97
N HIS A 10 -8.38 -16.77 -7.55
CA HIS A 10 -8.89 -15.70 -8.41
C HIS A 10 -7.97 -14.48 -8.35
N LEU A 11 -7.90 -13.74 -9.45
CA LEU A 11 -7.17 -12.47 -9.56
C LEU A 11 -8.19 -11.32 -9.58
N VAL A 12 -8.07 -10.40 -8.62
CA VAL A 12 -8.94 -9.24 -8.52
C VAL A 12 -8.15 -7.97 -8.84
N PHE A 13 -8.56 -7.27 -9.89
CA PHE A 13 -8.09 -5.92 -10.19
C PHE A 13 -9.01 -4.91 -9.49
N LYS A 14 -8.45 -4.13 -8.55
CA LYS A 14 -9.17 -3.07 -7.85
C LYS A 14 -8.79 -1.72 -8.46
N ALA A 15 -9.78 -0.98 -8.98
CA ALA A 15 -9.55 0.38 -9.48
C ALA A 15 -9.28 1.35 -8.32
N HIS A 16 -8.53 2.41 -8.61
CA HIS A 16 -8.37 3.53 -7.68
C HIS A 16 -9.70 4.30 -7.57
N PRO A 17 -10.06 4.88 -6.41
CA PRO A 17 -11.28 5.71 -6.29
C PRO A 17 -11.34 6.91 -7.24
N LEU A 18 -10.17 7.37 -7.70
CA LEU A 18 -10.01 8.48 -8.66
C LEU A 18 -9.76 8.00 -10.10
N GLU A 19 -9.98 6.72 -10.38
CA GLU A 19 -9.90 6.19 -11.74
C GLU A 19 -10.96 6.88 -12.61
N ASP A 20 -10.53 7.58 -13.66
CA ASP A 20 -11.38 8.45 -14.47
C ASP A 20 -11.86 7.80 -15.77
N GLY A 21 -11.40 6.57 -16.05
CA GLY A 21 -11.87 5.77 -17.19
C GLY A 21 -11.34 6.24 -18.55
N ARG A 22 -10.33 7.12 -18.59
CA ARG A 22 -9.65 7.51 -19.85
C ARG A 22 -9.01 6.32 -20.54
N VAL A 23 -8.58 5.33 -19.78
CA VAL A 23 -8.10 4.05 -20.29
C VAL A 23 -9.24 3.01 -20.17
N PRO A 24 -9.52 2.21 -21.21
CA PRO A 24 -10.58 1.21 -21.19
C PRO A 24 -10.18 -0.05 -20.38
N LEU A 25 -9.75 0.12 -19.13
CA LEU A 25 -9.20 -0.93 -18.26
C LEU A 25 -10.10 -2.17 -18.16
N ALA A 26 -11.41 -1.97 -17.99
CA ALA A 26 -12.35 -3.09 -17.87
C ALA A 26 -12.46 -3.91 -19.17
N GLN A 27 -12.28 -3.29 -20.33
CA GLN A 27 -12.27 -4.00 -21.62
C GLN A 27 -10.94 -4.74 -21.77
N GLU A 28 -9.83 -4.07 -21.48
CA GLU A 28 -8.50 -4.66 -21.62
C GLU A 28 -8.26 -5.83 -20.66
N ILE A 29 -8.70 -5.72 -19.40
CA ILE A 29 -8.66 -6.82 -18.43
C ILE A 29 -9.47 -8.02 -18.94
N ARG A 30 -10.67 -7.80 -19.47
CA ARG A 30 -11.51 -8.89 -20.02
C ARG A 30 -10.86 -9.53 -21.25
N ARG A 31 -10.32 -8.71 -22.16
CA ARG A 31 -9.62 -9.17 -23.37
C ARG A 31 -8.43 -10.06 -23.01
N LEU A 32 -7.56 -9.58 -22.11
CA LEU A 32 -6.40 -10.34 -21.63
C LEU A 32 -6.82 -11.59 -20.85
N ALA A 33 -7.85 -11.51 -20.01
CA ALA A 33 -8.35 -12.67 -19.29
C ALA A 33 -8.84 -13.76 -20.26
N ALA A 34 -9.57 -13.40 -21.31
CA ALA A 34 -9.97 -14.35 -22.35
C ALA A 34 -8.76 -14.93 -23.10
N GLN A 35 -7.84 -14.09 -23.54
CA GLN A 35 -6.62 -14.48 -24.26
C GLN A 35 -5.78 -15.53 -23.48
N TYR A 36 -5.73 -15.41 -22.16
CA TYR A 36 -4.98 -16.34 -21.30
C TYR A 36 -5.85 -17.46 -20.68
N GLY A 37 -7.11 -17.63 -21.09
CA GLY A 37 -8.00 -18.68 -20.56
C GLY A 37 -8.40 -18.50 -19.10
N LEU A 38 -8.42 -17.26 -18.61
CA LEU A 38 -8.67 -16.87 -17.21
C LEU A 38 -9.98 -16.13 -16.98
N ALA A 39 -10.88 -16.08 -17.97
CA ALA A 39 -12.11 -15.27 -17.92
C ALA A 39 -12.97 -15.54 -16.66
N GLN A 40 -13.03 -16.78 -16.18
CA GLN A 40 -13.81 -17.17 -14.99
C GLN A 40 -13.09 -16.88 -13.65
N ARG A 41 -11.83 -16.44 -13.71
CA ARG A 41 -10.95 -16.29 -12.54
C ARG A 41 -10.40 -14.88 -12.37
N VAL A 42 -10.73 -13.96 -13.28
CA VAL A 42 -10.27 -12.57 -13.25
C VAL A 42 -11.47 -11.66 -13.03
N HIS A 43 -11.39 -10.84 -11.99
CA HIS A 43 -12.46 -9.93 -11.59
C HIS A 43 -11.96 -8.49 -11.63
N PHE A 44 -12.82 -7.56 -12.02
CA PHE A 44 -12.53 -6.13 -11.96
C PHE A 44 -13.54 -5.43 -11.05
N VAL A 45 -13.03 -4.74 -10.03
CA VAL A 45 -13.84 -4.06 -9.02
C VAL A 45 -13.53 -2.57 -9.07
N ARG A 46 -14.53 -1.75 -9.44
CA ARG A 46 -14.39 -0.29 -9.52
C ARG A 46 -14.39 0.36 -8.13
N GLY A 47 -15.36 0.03 -7.30
CA GLY A 47 -15.59 0.66 -5.99
C GLY A 47 -15.25 -0.23 -4.80
N GLY A 48 -15.68 0.18 -3.61
CA GLY A 48 -15.56 -0.62 -2.39
C GLY A 48 -14.26 -0.43 -1.61
N LYS A 49 -14.31 -0.81 -0.33
CA LYS A 49 -13.19 -0.69 0.60
C LYS A 49 -12.15 -1.76 0.31
N LEU A 50 -10.93 -1.35 -0.06
CA LEU A 50 -9.80 -2.26 -0.30
C LEU A 50 -9.57 -3.20 0.89
N ALA A 51 -9.72 -2.68 2.12
CA ALA A 51 -9.56 -3.44 3.34
C ALA A 51 -10.39 -4.75 3.37
N VAL A 52 -11.59 -4.75 2.80
CA VAL A 52 -12.47 -5.93 2.75
C VAL A 52 -11.89 -6.98 1.80
N LEU A 53 -11.46 -6.55 0.60
CA LEU A 53 -10.83 -7.45 -0.37
C LEU A 53 -9.53 -8.07 0.17
N LEU A 54 -8.76 -7.31 0.95
CA LEU A 54 -7.51 -7.78 1.53
C LEU A 54 -7.71 -8.81 2.66
N ASN A 55 -8.89 -8.91 3.27
CA ASN A 55 -9.13 -9.90 4.33
C ASN A 55 -9.09 -11.33 3.78
N ASP A 56 -9.51 -11.52 2.53
CA ASP A 56 -9.55 -12.84 1.87
C ASP A 56 -8.41 -13.04 0.86
N ALA A 57 -7.55 -12.03 0.68
CA ALA A 57 -6.45 -12.10 -0.26
C ALA A 57 -5.33 -13.01 0.24
N ARG A 58 -4.70 -13.77 -0.67
CA ARG A 58 -3.50 -14.58 -0.38
C ARG A 58 -2.19 -13.83 -0.58
N SER A 59 -2.20 -12.85 -1.47
CA SER A 59 -1.05 -12.05 -1.87
C SER A 59 -1.55 -10.78 -2.57
N ALA A 60 -0.76 -9.71 -2.54
CA ALA A 60 -1.06 -8.48 -3.26
C ALA A 60 0.04 -8.16 -4.28
N VAL A 61 -0.37 -7.53 -5.38
CA VAL A 61 0.53 -6.98 -6.40
C VAL A 61 0.20 -5.51 -6.60
N THR A 62 1.22 -4.66 -6.70
CA THR A 62 1.03 -3.25 -6.99
C THR A 62 2.19 -2.72 -7.84
N VAL A 63 2.03 -1.52 -8.41
CA VAL A 63 3.17 -0.79 -8.98
C VAL A 63 3.91 -0.11 -7.82
N ASN A 64 3.32 0.95 -7.28
CA ASN A 64 3.89 1.76 -6.19
C ASN A 64 2.80 2.38 -5.29
N SER A 65 1.59 1.82 -5.31
CA SER A 65 0.48 2.36 -4.54
C SER A 65 0.71 2.20 -3.05
N THR A 66 0.42 3.24 -2.27
CA THR A 66 0.43 3.18 -0.80
C THR A 66 -0.55 2.13 -0.24
N ALA A 67 -1.51 1.67 -1.05
CA ALA A 67 -2.32 0.48 -0.78
C ALA A 67 -1.49 -0.77 -0.43
N GLY A 68 -0.26 -0.89 -0.96
CA GLY A 68 0.66 -1.98 -0.61
C GLY A 68 0.94 -2.06 0.90
N GLN A 69 1.00 -0.92 1.58
CA GLN A 69 1.19 -0.88 3.04
C GLN A 69 -0.01 -1.47 3.80
N GLN A 70 -1.23 -1.39 3.27
CA GLN A 70 -2.38 -2.08 3.88
C GLN A 70 -2.28 -3.60 3.78
N ALA A 71 -1.63 -4.12 2.73
CA ALA A 71 -1.34 -5.55 2.58
C ALA A 71 -0.24 -5.98 3.55
N LEU A 72 0.86 -5.22 3.63
CA LEU A 72 1.97 -5.48 4.56
C LEU A 72 1.53 -5.44 6.03
N TRP A 73 0.65 -4.50 6.40
CA TRP A 73 0.08 -4.43 7.75
C TRP A 73 -0.71 -5.69 8.14
N ARG A 74 -1.28 -6.39 7.16
CA ARG A 74 -1.98 -7.68 7.36
C ARG A 74 -1.04 -8.88 7.30
N GLY A 75 0.26 -8.67 7.09
CA GLY A 75 1.23 -9.74 6.88
C GLY A 75 1.06 -10.47 5.54
N LEU A 76 0.40 -9.84 4.55
CA LEU A 76 0.24 -10.43 3.23
C LEU A 76 1.53 -10.29 2.41
N PRO A 77 1.94 -11.35 1.69
CA PRO A 77 2.97 -11.24 0.66
C PRO A 77 2.64 -10.13 -0.34
N LEU A 78 3.62 -9.28 -0.63
CA LEU A 78 3.50 -8.15 -1.55
C LEU A 78 4.58 -8.21 -2.62
N ARG A 79 4.18 -8.03 -3.88
CA ARG A 79 5.09 -7.77 -5.00
C ARG A 79 4.85 -6.36 -5.55
N SER A 80 5.89 -5.53 -5.62
CA SER A 80 5.82 -4.17 -6.21
C SER A 80 6.64 -4.03 -7.48
N PHE A 81 6.13 -3.36 -8.51
CA PHE A 81 6.83 -3.17 -9.80
C PHE A 81 7.42 -1.77 -10.03
N GLY A 82 7.08 -0.79 -9.20
CA GLY A 82 7.63 0.56 -9.27
C GLY A 82 8.49 0.91 -8.07
N ALA A 83 9.09 2.09 -8.12
CA ALA A 83 9.75 2.69 -6.96
C ALA A 83 8.71 3.02 -5.89
N ALA A 84 8.83 2.40 -4.72
CA ALA A 84 7.99 2.66 -3.57
C ALA A 84 8.84 2.78 -2.32
N VAL A 85 8.52 3.74 -1.45
CA VAL A 85 9.25 4.00 -0.20
C VAL A 85 9.30 2.79 0.75
N TYR A 86 8.36 1.87 0.60
CA TYR A 86 8.25 0.62 1.37
C TYR A 86 8.89 -0.58 0.66
N ALA A 87 9.52 -0.43 -0.52
CA ALA A 87 10.13 -1.53 -1.25
C ALA A 87 11.44 -2.00 -0.58
N LYS A 88 11.31 -2.71 0.54
CA LYS A 88 12.42 -3.25 1.32
C LYS A 88 12.47 -4.77 1.17
N PRO A 89 13.66 -5.39 1.00
CA PRO A 89 13.79 -6.81 0.71
C PRO A 89 13.24 -7.71 1.82
N GLU A 90 13.18 -7.23 3.06
CA GLU A 90 12.69 -7.97 4.23
C GLU A 90 11.19 -8.27 4.15
N PHE A 91 10.42 -7.42 3.46
CA PHE A 91 8.96 -7.52 3.46
C PHE A 91 8.29 -7.26 2.10
N VAL A 92 9.07 -7.03 1.04
CA VAL A 92 8.57 -6.99 -0.33
C VAL A 92 9.27 -8.06 -1.14
N SER A 93 8.49 -8.99 -1.70
CA SER A 93 9.00 -10.12 -2.45
C SER A 93 9.69 -9.66 -3.74
N SER A 94 10.86 -10.23 -4.01
CA SER A 94 11.56 -10.13 -5.29
C SER A 94 11.26 -11.30 -6.23
N GLN A 95 10.46 -12.29 -5.77
CA GLN A 95 10.16 -13.49 -6.54
C GLN A 95 9.62 -13.14 -7.94
N PRO A 96 9.98 -13.91 -8.98
CA PRO A 96 9.32 -13.85 -10.28
C PRO A 96 7.82 -14.08 -10.11
N LEU A 97 6.98 -13.43 -10.93
CA LEU A 97 5.51 -13.48 -10.77
C LEU A 97 4.95 -14.91 -10.75
N GLU A 98 5.52 -15.81 -11.52
CA GLU A 98 5.08 -17.20 -11.54
C GLU A 98 5.27 -17.88 -10.18
N ALA A 99 6.49 -17.80 -9.64
CA ALA A 99 6.82 -18.31 -8.30
C ALA A 99 6.02 -17.59 -7.20
N PHE A 100 5.90 -16.26 -7.29
CA PHE A 100 5.11 -15.47 -6.34
C PHE A 100 3.65 -15.92 -6.30
N PHE A 101 3.01 -16.15 -7.45
CA PHE A 101 1.62 -16.62 -7.46
C PHE A 101 1.47 -18.09 -7.06
N ALA A 102 2.50 -18.91 -7.23
CA ALA A 102 2.51 -20.32 -6.84
C ALA A 102 2.68 -20.50 -5.32
N ALA A 103 3.68 -19.82 -4.75
CA ALA A 103 4.10 -19.95 -3.37
C ALA A 103 4.73 -18.64 -2.87
N ALA A 104 3.88 -17.63 -2.66
CA ALA A 104 4.33 -16.33 -2.15
C ALA A 104 4.95 -16.45 -0.75
N GLU A 105 6.17 -15.94 -0.60
CA GLU A 105 6.83 -15.88 0.71
C GLU A 105 6.20 -14.82 1.60
N ARG A 106 6.03 -15.14 2.89
CA ARG A 106 5.47 -14.19 3.86
C ARG A 106 6.49 -13.10 4.18
N PRO A 107 6.04 -11.84 4.33
CA PRO A 107 6.93 -10.75 4.71
C PRO A 107 7.43 -10.90 6.16
N ASP A 108 8.61 -10.36 6.46
CA ASP A 108 9.01 -10.13 7.85
C ASP A 108 8.13 -9.02 8.45
N THR A 109 7.14 -9.45 9.23
CA THR A 109 6.19 -8.53 9.88
C THR A 109 6.82 -7.68 10.97
N ARG A 110 7.95 -8.10 11.55
CA ARG A 110 8.69 -7.30 12.54
C ARG A 110 9.43 -6.17 11.83
N ALA A 111 10.19 -6.49 10.78
CA ALA A 111 10.87 -5.48 9.97
C ALA A 111 9.89 -4.45 9.40
N TYR A 112 8.70 -4.88 8.95
CA TYR A 112 7.66 -3.96 8.50
C TYR A 112 7.12 -3.05 9.62
N ARG A 113 6.97 -3.56 10.86
CA ARG A 113 6.56 -2.74 12.01
C ARG A 113 7.61 -1.70 12.33
N ASP A 114 8.89 -2.08 12.37
CA ASP A 114 10.01 -1.17 12.65
C ASP A 114 10.06 -0.06 11.59
N TYR A 115 9.95 -0.43 10.30
CA TYR A 115 9.81 0.52 9.20
C TYR A 115 8.63 1.48 9.39
N ARG A 116 7.45 0.97 9.75
CA ARG A 116 6.26 1.79 9.96
C ARG A 116 6.42 2.73 11.14
N HIS A 117 7.02 2.29 12.24
CA HIS A 117 7.33 3.14 13.39
C HIS A 117 8.27 4.27 12.99
N PHE A 118 9.35 3.95 12.29
CA PHE A 118 10.27 4.94 11.75
C PHE A 118 9.56 5.98 10.87
N LEU A 119 8.67 5.55 9.96
CA LEU A 119 7.91 6.50 9.15
C LEU A 119 7.02 7.42 9.99
N LEU A 120 6.33 6.88 10.99
CA LEU A 120 5.45 7.64 11.87
C LEU A 120 6.20 8.67 12.71
N GLU A 121 7.44 8.37 13.08
CA GLU A 121 8.29 9.27 13.86
C GLU A 121 8.99 10.32 13.00
N THR A 122 9.14 10.08 11.68
CA THR A 122 9.92 10.95 10.78
C THR A 122 9.07 11.68 9.75
N SER A 123 8.40 10.97 8.85
CA SER A 123 7.84 11.56 7.62
C SER A 123 6.32 11.68 7.62
N GLN A 124 5.61 10.90 8.43
CA GLN A 124 4.15 10.95 8.45
C GLN A 124 3.68 12.09 9.35
N VAL A 125 2.96 13.02 8.75
CA VAL A 125 2.35 14.16 9.45
C VAL A 125 0.84 13.98 9.42
N VAL A 126 0.19 14.24 10.56
CA VAL A 126 -1.26 14.06 10.68
C VAL A 126 -1.99 15.14 9.89
N GLY A 127 -2.85 14.73 8.96
CA GLY A 127 -3.70 15.65 8.20
C GLY A 127 -3.97 15.13 6.79
N GLY A 128 -4.30 16.05 5.87
CA GLY A 128 -4.51 15.71 4.47
C GLY A 128 -4.94 16.88 3.61
N PHE A 129 -4.75 16.75 2.29
CA PHE A 129 -5.00 17.83 1.33
C PHE A 129 -6.49 18.04 1.01
N TYR A 130 -7.28 16.97 1.01
CA TYR A 130 -8.61 16.98 0.39
C TYR A 130 -9.70 17.58 1.28
N SER A 131 -9.65 17.40 2.60
CA SER A 131 -10.69 17.89 3.52
C SER A 131 -10.23 19.14 4.26
N ALA A 132 -11.17 20.04 4.56
CA ALA A 132 -10.88 21.23 5.35
C ALA A 132 -10.34 20.87 6.75
N GLY A 133 -10.87 19.81 7.37
CA GLY A 133 -10.36 19.29 8.64
C GLY A 133 -8.94 18.74 8.54
N GLY A 134 -8.64 17.97 7.49
CA GLY A 134 -7.30 17.44 7.23
C GLY A 134 -6.27 18.54 7.01
N ARG A 135 -6.63 19.58 6.25
CA ARG A 135 -5.76 20.74 6.03
C ARG A 135 -5.50 21.51 7.32
N ARG A 136 -6.55 21.77 8.13
CA ARG A 136 -6.39 22.43 9.44
C ARG A 136 -5.50 21.64 10.39
N ALA A 137 -5.63 20.32 10.44
CA ALA A 137 -4.77 19.46 11.26
C ALA A 137 -3.30 19.54 10.81
N LEU A 138 -3.06 19.44 9.49
CA LEU A 138 -1.72 19.51 8.90
C LEU A 138 -1.05 20.87 9.16
N LEU A 139 -1.77 21.97 8.90
CA LEU A 139 -1.23 23.33 8.98
C LEU A 139 -0.77 23.73 10.39
N ARG A 140 -1.34 23.12 11.44
CA ARG A 140 -0.91 23.35 12.83
C ARG A 140 0.49 22.84 13.16
N GLN A 141 1.02 21.91 12.37
CA GLN A 141 2.30 21.26 12.64
C GLN A 141 3.33 21.59 11.56
N VAL A 142 2.89 21.66 10.30
CA VAL A 142 3.83 21.76 9.17
C VAL A 142 4.61 23.07 9.15
N ALA A 143 4.02 24.20 9.57
CA ALA A 143 4.70 25.49 9.61
C ALA A 143 5.87 25.45 10.61
N ASP A 144 5.62 24.97 11.83
CA ASP A 144 6.65 24.81 12.85
C ASP A 144 7.73 23.83 12.41
N MET A 145 7.35 22.73 11.74
CA MET A 145 8.31 21.76 11.18
C MET A 145 9.20 22.38 10.10
N MET A 146 8.67 23.27 9.27
CA MET A 146 9.44 23.95 8.21
C MET A 146 10.41 24.99 8.77
N LEU A 147 10.12 25.56 9.95
CA LEU A 147 10.94 26.56 10.63
C LEU A 147 11.90 25.96 11.66
N ALA A 148 11.76 24.67 11.98
CA ALA A 148 12.61 23.99 12.94
C ALA A 148 14.06 23.91 12.46
N PRO A 149 15.05 24.04 13.37
CA PRO A 149 16.46 23.97 13.02
C PRO A 149 16.90 22.56 12.59
N ASP A 150 16.26 21.53 13.15
CA ASP A 150 16.50 20.13 12.85
C ASP A 150 15.30 19.53 12.12
N ASP A 151 15.56 18.78 11.04
CA ASP A 151 14.52 18.03 10.35
C ASP A 151 14.07 16.80 11.18
N PRO A 152 12.92 16.17 10.83
CA PRO A 152 12.43 15.00 11.55
C PRO A 152 13.38 13.81 11.68
N TYR A 153 14.24 13.58 10.68
CA TYR A 153 15.19 12.49 10.69
C TYR A 153 16.35 12.80 11.64
N GLN A 154 16.84 14.05 11.62
CA GLN A 154 17.87 14.55 12.55
C GLN A 154 17.37 14.53 14.00
N ALA A 155 16.13 14.96 14.23
CA ALA A 155 15.51 14.94 15.55
C ALA A 155 15.37 13.51 16.11
N LEU A 156 15.04 12.53 15.25
CA LEU A 156 14.98 11.12 15.65
C LEU A 156 16.38 10.57 15.99
N GLN A 157 17.38 10.85 15.16
CA GLN A 157 18.76 10.40 15.38
C GLN A 157 19.37 10.97 16.67
N SER A 158 19.03 12.22 17.01
CA SER A 158 19.53 12.90 18.22
C SER A 158 18.72 12.58 19.49
N GLY A 159 17.65 11.78 19.39
CA GLY A 159 16.77 11.47 20.52
C GLY A 159 15.91 12.64 21.02
N LYS A 160 15.85 13.74 20.25
CA LYS A 160 15.09 14.96 20.58
C LYS A 160 13.70 15.01 19.93
N ALA A 161 13.30 13.95 19.23
CA ALA A 161 11.99 13.89 18.58
C ALA A 161 10.87 14.01 19.62
N ALA A 162 10.11 15.12 19.57
CA ALA A 162 8.94 15.29 20.41
C ALA A 162 7.90 14.19 20.10
N PRO A 163 7.18 13.66 21.10
CA PRO A 163 6.16 12.64 20.90
C PRO A 163 5.07 13.17 19.96
N ARG A 164 5.02 12.65 18.74
CA ARG A 164 4.01 13.02 17.76
C ARG A 164 2.70 12.35 18.13
N GLN A 165 1.88 13.06 18.90
CA GLN A 165 0.54 12.58 19.25
C GLN A 165 -0.25 12.28 17.97
N GLN A 166 -0.54 11.00 17.75
CA GLN A 166 -1.61 10.63 16.84
C GLN A 166 -2.90 11.20 17.44
N LEU A 167 -3.52 12.15 16.73
CA LEU A 167 -4.78 12.76 17.16
C LEU A 167 -5.76 11.64 17.57
N ARG A 168 -6.14 11.62 18.85
CA ARG A 168 -7.27 10.79 19.29
C ARG A 168 -8.51 11.33 18.59
N VAL A 169 -9.25 10.44 17.91
CA VAL A 169 -10.60 10.75 17.46
C VAL A 169 -11.42 11.03 18.71
N VAL A 170 -11.75 12.30 18.95
CA VAL A 170 -12.77 12.67 19.92
C VAL A 170 -14.09 12.14 19.35
N ARG A 171 -14.71 11.19 20.05
CA ARG A 171 -16.05 10.70 19.74
C ARG A 171 -17.09 11.73 20.11
#